data_AF-A0A2S9JMG9-F1
#
_entry.id   AF-A0A2S9JMG9-F1
#
_cell.length_a   1.000
_cell.length_b   1.000
_cell.length_c   1.000
_cell.angle_alpha   90.00
_cell.angle_beta   90.00
_cell.angle_gamma   90.00
#
_symmetry.space_group_name_H-M   'P 1'
#
loop_
_entity.id
_entity.type
_entity.pdbx_description
1 polymer ?
#
loop_
_entity_poly.entity_id
_entity_poly.type
_entity_poly.pdbx_seq_one_letter_code
_entity_poly.pdbx_strand_id
1 'polypeptide(L)'
;MSNIDQIKLTAAFKQACEIFNMKPEFVIQQFVDNVDIARYMCFPFEEKRWANVLIMEQIIAEIESADELNGYYEFSEKWAAMMKKDRKNAFENTKKLLDEWHKVILENRIYEIMKDDDERNDNLSNKD
;
A
#
# COMPACT_ATOMS: atom_id res chain seq x y z
N MET A 1 -5.88 13.13 -11.70
CA MET A 1 -6.69 12.03 -11.14
C MET A 1 -7.26 11.26 -12.31
N SER A 2 -6.72 10.08 -12.61
CA SER A 2 -7.36 9.14 -13.53
C SER A 2 -8.66 8.67 -12.89
N ASN A 3 -9.79 8.87 -13.59
CA ASN A 3 -11.10 8.45 -13.12
C ASN A 3 -11.14 6.93 -12.86
N ILE A 4 -11.97 6.51 -11.90
CA ILE A 4 -12.36 5.13 -11.58
C ILE A 4 -12.98 4.35 -12.78
N ASP A 5 -13.09 4.98 -13.95
CA ASP A 5 -13.74 4.49 -15.18
C ASP A 5 -13.09 3.23 -15.82
N GLN A 6 -12.13 2.57 -15.16
CA GLN A 6 -11.38 1.43 -15.72
C GLN A 6 -11.59 0.09 -14.99
N ILE A 7 -12.43 0.01 -13.96
CA ILE A 7 -12.65 -1.28 -13.25
C ILE A 7 -13.51 -2.21 -14.12
N LYS A 8 -12.87 -3.18 -14.78
CA LYS A 8 -13.57 -4.22 -15.55
C LYS A 8 -14.19 -5.26 -14.62
N LEU A 9 -15.50 -5.17 -14.43
CA LEU A 9 -16.26 -6.17 -13.66
C LEU A 9 -16.45 -7.46 -14.46
N THR A 10 -16.04 -8.59 -13.89
CA THR A 10 -16.24 -9.91 -14.50
C THR A 10 -17.71 -10.33 -14.48
N ALA A 11 -18.10 -11.25 -15.37
CA ALA A 11 -19.46 -11.80 -15.37
C ALA A 11 -19.81 -12.48 -14.04
N ALA A 12 -18.88 -13.23 -13.45
CA ALA A 12 -19.07 -13.88 -12.15
C ALA A 12 -19.31 -12.89 -11.00
N PHE A 13 -18.57 -11.78 -10.98
CA PHE A 13 -18.76 -10.75 -9.96
C PHE A 13 -20.12 -10.04 -10.09
N LYS A 14 -20.52 -9.71 -11.33
CA LYS A 14 -21.85 -9.14 -11.61
C LYS A 14 -22.96 -10.09 -11.19
N GLN A 15 -22.84 -11.37 -11.56
CA GLN A 15 -23.81 -12.40 -11.19
C GLN A 15 -23.94 -12.54 -9.67
N ALA A 16 -22.83 -12.55 -8.93
CA ALA A 16 -22.87 -12.58 -7.47
C ALA A 16 -23.59 -11.35 -6.89
N CYS A 17 -23.30 -10.16 -7.42
CA CYS A 17 -24.00 -8.93 -7.02
C CYS A 17 -25.51 -9.02 -7.29
N GLU A 18 -25.92 -9.50 -8.47
CA GLU A 18 -27.32 -9.66 -8.87
C GLU A 18 -28.07 -10.67 -7.98
N ILE A 19 -27.46 -11.82 -7.68
CA ILE A 19 -28.05 -12.86 -6.81
C ILE A 19 -28.42 -12.29 -5.44
N PHE A 20 -27.57 -11.44 -4.88
CA PHE A 20 -27.74 -10.88 -3.53
C PHE A 20 -28.26 -9.44 -3.53
N ASN A 21 -28.71 -8.92 -4.68
CA ASN A 21 -29.20 -7.55 -4.86
C ASN A 21 -28.24 -6.47 -4.32
N MET A 22 -26.95 -6.64 -4.58
CA MET A 22 -25.90 -5.69 -4.22
C MET A 22 -25.50 -4.85 -5.43
N LYS A 23 -25.12 -3.59 -5.19
CA LYS A 23 -24.46 -2.75 -6.19
C LYS A 23 -22.96 -3.06 -6.24
N PRO A 24 -22.35 -3.32 -7.41
CA PRO A 24 -20.90 -3.55 -7.53
C PRO A 24 -20.05 -2.46 -6.86
N GLU A 25 -20.46 -1.20 -7.02
CA GLU A 25 -19.78 -0.04 -6.46
C GLU A 25 -19.77 -0.08 -4.93
N PHE A 26 -20.86 -0.54 -4.31
CA PHE A 26 -20.93 -0.70 -2.87
C PHE A 26 -19.91 -1.73 -2.37
N VAL A 27 -19.80 -2.88 -3.03
CA VAL A 27 -18.85 -3.93 -2.65
C VAL A 27 -17.40 -3.45 -2.78
N ILE A 28 -17.07 -2.75 -3.87
CA ILE A 28 -15.74 -2.17 -4.08
C ILE A 28 -15.46 -1.10 -3.02
N GLN A 29 -16.44 -0.24 -2.71
CA GLN A 29 -16.29 0.77 -1.66
C GLN A 29 -16.05 0.13 -0.29
N GLN A 30 -16.68 -1.01 0.02
CA GLN A 30 -16.39 -1.76 1.25
C GLN A 30 -14.93 -2.23 1.32
N PHE A 31 -14.29 -2.56 0.19
CA PHE A 31 -12.85 -2.82 0.22
C PHE A 31 -12.08 -1.53 0.57
N VAL A 32 -12.32 -0.45 -0.19
CA VAL A 32 -11.60 0.83 -0.04
C VAL A 32 -11.72 1.38 1.38
N ASP A 33 -12.93 1.41 1.94
CA ASP A 33 -13.21 1.98 3.27
C ASP A 33 -12.53 1.21 4.42
N ASN A 34 -12.10 -0.03 4.18
CA ASN A 34 -11.56 -0.90 5.22
C ASN A 34 -10.07 -1.22 5.04
N VAL A 35 -9.39 -0.61 4.06
CA VAL A 35 -7.91 -0.64 3.99
C VAL A 35 -7.34 0.25 5.10
N ASP A 36 -6.65 -0.37 6.05
CA ASP A 36 -5.98 0.23 7.20
C ASP A 36 -4.85 -0.72 7.67
N ILE A 37 -3.66 -0.53 7.11
CA ILE A 37 -2.49 -1.39 7.39
C ILE A 37 -2.12 -1.34 8.88
N ALA A 38 -2.29 -0.18 9.54
CA ALA A 38 -2.02 -0.06 10.97
C ALA A 38 -2.96 -0.97 11.78
N ARG A 39 -4.25 -0.95 11.47
CA ARG A 39 -5.22 -1.87 12.10
C ARG A 39 -4.87 -3.32 11.82
N TYR A 40 -4.54 -3.66 10.57
CA TYR A 40 -4.14 -5.02 10.20
C TYR A 40 -2.98 -5.54 11.05
N MET A 41 -1.95 -4.72 11.25
CA MET A 41 -0.76 -5.10 12.03
C MET A 41 -1.04 -5.20 13.53
N CYS A 42 -1.90 -4.34 14.08
CA CYS A 42 -2.18 -4.30 15.52
C CYS A 42 -3.31 -5.24 15.98
N PHE A 43 -4.28 -5.53 15.11
CA PHE A 43 -5.50 -6.25 15.45
C PHE A 43 -5.75 -7.41 14.49
N PRO A 44 -4.97 -8.51 14.59
CA PRO A 44 -4.98 -9.60 13.61
C PRO A 44 -6.29 -10.42 13.58
N PHE A 45 -7.23 -10.16 14.48
CA PHE A 45 -8.52 -10.86 14.57
C PHE A 45 -9.72 -9.96 14.29
N GLU A 46 -9.49 -8.74 13.79
CA GLU A 46 -10.59 -7.84 13.44
C GLU A 46 -11.39 -8.38 12.23
N GLU A 47 -12.72 -8.26 12.28
CA GLU A 47 -13.64 -8.83 11.29
C GLU A 47 -13.36 -8.33 9.86
N LYS A 48 -12.91 -7.08 9.74
CA LYS A 48 -12.65 -6.41 8.46
C LYS A 48 -11.22 -6.58 7.95
N ARG A 49 -10.47 -7.54 8.51
CA ARG A 49 -9.09 -7.82 8.12
C ARG A 49 -8.94 -8.22 6.65
N TRP A 50 -9.97 -8.79 6.03
CA TRP A 50 -9.94 -9.30 4.66
C TRP A 50 -9.47 -8.26 3.62
N ALA A 51 -9.88 -7.00 3.76
CA ALA A 51 -9.47 -5.93 2.83
C ALA A 51 -7.95 -5.71 2.90
N ASN A 52 -7.41 -5.78 4.11
CA ASN A 52 -5.98 -5.64 4.34
C ASN A 52 -5.18 -6.87 3.91
N VAL A 53 -5.75 -8.07 4.01
CA VAL A 53 -5.11 -9.26 3.43
C VAL A 53 -4.99 -9.10 1.91
N LEU A 54 -6.08 -8.69 1.24
CA LEU A 54 -6.08 -8.50 -0.20
C LEU A 54 -5.02 -7.48 -0.65
N ILE A 55 -4.93 -6.31 0.00
CA ILE A 55 -3.92 -5.31 -0.39
C ILE A 55 -2.49 -5.79 -0.10
N MET A 56 -2.26 -6.53 0.97
CA MET A 56 -0.92 -7.08 1.29
C MET A 56 -0.46 -8.10 0.25
N GLU A 57 -1.36 -8.95 -0.26
CA GLU A 57 -1.05 -9.88 -1.36
C GLU A 57 -0.64 -9.11 -2.63
N GLN A 58 -1.34 -8.01 -2.94
CA GLN A 58 -0.95 -7.16 -4.07
C GLN A 58 0.42 -6.50 -3.82
N ILE A 59 0.66 -5.96 -2.63
CA ILE A 59 1.96 -5.38 -2.28
C ILE A 59 3.08 -6.41 -2.45
N ILE A 60 2.90 -7.64 -1.94
CA ILE A 60 3.90 -8.70 -2.05
C ILE A 60 4.17 -9.06 -3.53
N ALA A 61 3.14 -9.09 -4.36
CA ALA A 61 3.29 -9.38 -5.79
C ALA A 61 4.06 -8.28 -6.55
N GLU A 62 3.99 -7.04 -6.07
CA GLU A 62 4.64 -5.85 -6.67
C GLU A 62 6.03 -5.56 -6.08
N ILE A 63 6.47 -6.29 -5.04
CA ILE A 63 7.85 -6.16 -4.56
C ILE A 63 8.78 -6.85 -5.57
N GLU A 64 9.43 -6.07 -6.40
CA GLU A 64 10.26 -6.55 -7.52
C GLU A 64 11.75 -6.50 -7.21
N SER A 65 12.18 -5.73 -6.19
CA SER A 65 13.59 -5.48 -5.90
C SER A 65 14.02 -5.80 -4.46
N ALA A 66 15.32 -6.09 -4.30
CA ALA A 66 15.95 -6.28 -2.99
C ALA A 66 15.94 -5.00 -2.13
N ASP A 67 15.98 -3.83 -2.76
CA ASP A 67 15.97 -2.53 -2.08
C ASP A 67 14.60 -2.22 -1.46
N GLU A 68 13.50 -2.54 -2.17
CA GLU A 68 12.14 -2.44 -1.63
C GLU A 68 11.93 -3.40 -0.44
N LEU A 69 12.48 -4.61 -0.54
CA LEU A 69 12.52 -5.58 0.55
C LEU A 69 13.28 -5.05 1.77
N ASN A 70 14.38 -4.34 1.56
CA ASN A 70 15.17 -3.76 2.65
C ASN A 70 14.42 -2.62 3.35
N GLY A 71 13.75 -1.75 2.59
CA GLY A 71 12.88 -0.70 3.18
C GLY A 71 11.74 -1.27 4.02
N TYR A 72 11.13 -2.36 3.56
CA TYR A 72 10.12 -3.09 4.33
C TYR A 72 10.72 -3.73 5.60
N TYR A 73 11.92 -4.30 5.51
CA TYR A 73 12.63 -4.88 6.65
C TYR A 73 12.87 -3.85 7.76
N GLU A 74 13.44 -2.69 7.42
CA GLU A 74 13.71 -1.62 8.39
C GLU A 74 12.44 -1.12 9.08
N PHE A 75 11.36 -0.96 8.32
CA PHE A 75 10.05 -0.63 8.87
C PHE A 75 9.58 -1.69 9.87
N SER A 76 9.69 -2.97 9.49
CA SER A 76 9.23 -4.09 10.32
C SER A 76 10.00 -4.20 11.64
N GLU A 77 11.32 -3.92 11.64
CA GLU A 77 12.13 -3.91 12.87
C GLU A 77 11.73 -2.78 13.81
N LYS A 78 11.55 -1.56 13.29
CA LYS A 78 11.08 -0.40 14.06
C LYS A 78 9.70 -0.67 14.67
N TRP A 79 8.81 -1.27 13.88
CA TRP A 79 7.49 -1.66 14.35
C TRP A 79 7.57 -2.72 15.46
N ALA A 80 8.36 -3.78 15.28
CA ALA A 80 8.52 -4.83 16.29
C ALA A 80 9.12 -4.29 17.61
N ALA A 81 10.09 -3.39 17.53
CA ALA A 81 10.67 -2.72 18.70
C ALA A 81 9.63 -1.84 19.42
N MET A 82 8.81 -1.10 18.67
CA MET A 82 7.72 -0.30 19.20
C MET A 82 6.69 -1.17 19.93
N MET A 83 6.26 -2.29 19.32
CA MET A 83 5.29 -3.21 19.90
C MET A 83 5.77 -3.88 21.19
N LYS A 84 7.09 -4.09 21.33
CA LYS A 84 7.71 -4.61 22.56
C LYS A 84 7.71 -3.57 23.69
N LYS A 85 7.79 -2.27 23.35
CA LYS A 85 7.93 -1.17 24.31
C LYS A 85 6.59 -0.65 24.84
N ASP A 86 5.61 -0.44 23.95
CA ASP A 86 4.31 0.12 24.32
C ASP A 86 3.18 -0.49 23.49
N ARG A 87 2.59 -1.58 24.00
CA ARG A 87 1.44 -2.23 23.38
C ARG A 87 0.14 -1.44 23.58
N LYS A 88 0.05 -0.58 24.60
CA LYS A 88 -1.21 0.10 24.94
C LYS A 88 -1.59 1.12 23.86
N ASN A 89 -0.59 1.79 23.27
CA ASN A 89 -0.76 2.74 22.18
C ASN A 89 -0.32 2.18 20.82
N ALA A 90 -0.29 0.84 20.68
CA ALA A 90 0.23 0.15 19.50
C ALA A 90 -0.34 0.70 18.18
N PHE A 91 -1.66 0.95 18.13
CA PHE A 91 -2.33 1.42 16.92
C PHE A 91 -1.86 2.81 16.47
N GLU A 92 -1.94 3.81 17.36
CA GLU A 92 -1.53 5.18 17.04
C GLU A 92 -0.02 5.26 16.74
N ASN A 93 0.79 4.51 17.47
CA ASN A 93 2.23 4.43 17.20
C ASN A 93 2.53 3.77 15.85
N THR A 94 1.80 2.71 15.48
CA THR A 94 1.95 2.06 14.17
C THR A 94 1.52 3.00 13.04
N LYS A 95 0.42 3.72 13.21
CA LYS A 95 -0.07 4.69 12.23
C LYS A 95 0.97 5.79 11.98
N LYS A 96 1.54 6.35 13.05
CA LYS A 96 2.61 7.34 12.95
C LYS A 96 3.84 6.79 12.23
N LEU A 97 4.25 5.56 12.54
CA LEU A 97 5.39 4.92 11.89
C LEU A 97 5.13 4.68 10.39
N LEU A 98 3.92 4.29 10.01
CA LEU A 98 3.52 4.16 8.61
C LEU A 98 3.52 5.51 7.88
N ASP A 99 3.04 6.58 8.52
CA ASP A 99 3.08 7.93 7.95
C ASP A 99 4.52 8.42 7.70
N GLU A 100 5.44 8.11 8.62
CA GLU A 100 6.87 8.41 8.46
C GLU A 100 7.48 7.60 7.32
N TRP A 101 7.19 6.30 7.25
CA TRP A 101 7.69 5.44 6.17
C TRP A 101 7.15 5.86 4.80
N HIS A 102 5.86 6.19 4.72
CA HIS A 102 5.24 6.69 3.48
C HIS A 102 5.94 7.95 2.96
N LYS A 103 6.30 8.90 3.83
CA LYS A 103 7.05 10.11 3.44
C LYS A 103 8.40 9.76 2.84
N VAL A 104 9.16 8.87 3.48
CA VAL A 104 10.48 8.44 2.99
C VAL A 104 10.37 7.78 1.61
N ILE A 105 9.36 6.93 1.41
CA ILE A 105 9.12 6.30 0.10
C ILE A 105 8.80 7.34 -0.98
N LEU A 106 7.97 8.35 -0.67
CA LEU A 106 7.68 9.42 -1.62
C LEU A 106 8.93 10.26 -1.95
N GLU A 107 9.74 10.59 -0.95
CA GLU A 107 10.99 11.33 -1.13
C GLU A 107 11.99 10.56 -2.02
N ASN A 108 12.16 9.26 -1.78
CA ASN A 108 13.03 8.40 -2.59
C ASN A 108 12.56 8.33 -4.05
N ARG A 109 11.25 8.17 -4.29
CA ARG A 109 10.68 8.14 -5.65
C ARG A 109 10.89 9.46 -6.38
N ILE A 110 10.77 10.59 -5.68
CA ILE A 110 11.06 11.91 -6.26
C ILE A 110 12.54 12.00 -6.64
N TYR A 111 13.43 11.56 -5.74
CA TYR A 111 14.87 11.58 -6.00
C TYR A 111 15.27 10.71 -7.20
N GLU A 112 14.70 9.50 -7.33
CA GLU A 112 14.94 8.62 -8.48
C GLU A 112 14.50 9.26 -9.80
N ILE A 113 13.32 9.88 -9.84
CA ILE A 113 12.84 10.60 -11.04
C ILE A 113 13.80 11.74 -11.40
N MET A 114 14.23 12.54 -10.42
CA MET A 114 15.15 13.65 -10.65
C MET A 114 16.51 13.18 -11.16
N LYS A 115 17.05 12.10 -10.57
CA LYS A 115 18.33 11.52 -10.97
C LYS A 115 18.27 10.95 -12.39
N ASP A 116 17.18 10.27 -12.75
CA ASP A 116 16.95 9.73 -14.09
C ASP A 116 16.83 10.82 -15.17
N ASP A 117 16.33 12.00 -14.81
CA ASP A 117 16.24 13.16 -15.71
C ASP A 117 17.60 13.84 -15.88
N ASP A 118 18.40 13.95 -14.82
CA ASP A 118 19.77 14.49 -14.88
C ASP A 118 20.71 13.56 -15.70
N GLU A 119 20.66 12.25 -15.48
CA GLU A 119 21.46 11.28 -16.25
C GLU A 119 21.06 11.20 -17.74
N ARG A 120 19.78 11.45 -18.06
CA ARG A 120 19.33 11.57 -19.46
C ARG A 120 19.83 12.85 -20.12
N ASN A 121 19.85 13.98 -19.39
CA ASN A 121 20.34 15.25 -19.91
C ASN A 121 21.86 15.26 -20.12
N ASP A 122 22.64 14.67 -19.21
CA ASP A 122 24.10 14.54 -19.35
C ASP A 122 24.50 13.63 -20.54
N ASN A 123 23.71 12.60 -20.84
CA ASN A 123 23.94 11.73 -22.01
C ASN A 123 23.53 12.37 -23.35
N LEU A 124 22.65 13.37 -23.33
CA LEU A 124 22.28 14.17 -24.50
C LEU A 124 23.29 15.32 -24.75
N SER A 125 23.86 15.88 -23.69
CA SER A 125 24.89 16.93 -23.75
C SER A 125 26.26 16.45 -24.23
N ASN A 126 26.57 15.16 -24.14
CA ASN A 126 27.88 14.59 -24.51
C ASN A 126 27.91 13.96 -25.92
N LYS A 127 26.90 14.23 -26.76
CA LYS A 127 26.78 13.74 -28.14
C LYS A 127 27.00 14.79 -29.24
N ASP A 128 27.39 16.01 -28.87
CA ASP A 128 27.82 17.09 -29.78
C ASP A 128 29.34 17.30 -29.70
#